data_AF-A0A961N7Z9-F1
#
_entry.id   AF-A0A961N7Z9-F1
#
_cell.length_a   1.000
_cell.length_b   1.000
_cell.length_c   1.000
_cell.angle_alpha   90.00
_cell.angle_beta   90.00
_cell.angle_gamma   90.00
#
_symmetry.space_group_name_H-M   'P 1'
#
loop_
_entity.id
_entity.type
_entity.pdbx_description
1 polymer ?
#
loop_
_entity_poly.entity_id
_entity_poly.type
_entity_poly.pdbx_seq_one_letter_code
_entity_poly.pdbx_strand_id
1 'polypeptide(L)'
;MTISIQSDAASRRPARRSLKLVAAAAMVCAVLAGCTGEQFQKGYILPPGALEQIPIGASQDQVLIVMGTPSTVATLNGEVFYYISQRSERKVAFMPQQVTDQRVIAIYFDKDRRVIRLANYGLKDGKIFDFISRTTASGGQEMSYLAPLFRLIGGSR
;
A
#
# COMPACT_ATOMS: atom_id res chain seq x y z
N MET A 1 -46.63 73.74 17.35
CA MET A 1 -46.51 73.39 15.92
C MET A 1 -45.11 73.73 15.46
N THR A 2 -44.18 72.77 15.52
CA THR A 2 -43.09 72.54 14.54
C THR A 2 -42.33 71.28 14.93
N ILE A 3 -42.04 70.51 13.89
CA ILE A 3 -41.48 69.16 13.82
C ILE A 3 -39.95 69.24 13.84
N SER A 4 -39.29 68.21 14.38
CA SER A 4 -38.05 67.65 13.79
C SER A 4 -37.70 66.30 14.43
N ILE A 5 -37.82 65.25 13.61
CA ILE A 5 -37.30 63.90 13.83
C ILE A 5 -35.80 63.94 13.51
N GLN A 6 -34.93 63.53 14.44
CA GLN A 6 -33.53 63.23 14.13
C GLN A 6 -33.23 61.78 14.49
N SER A 7 -33.09 60.98 13.44
CA SER A 7 -32.51 59.64 13.43
C SER A 7 -31.02 59.73 13.75
N ASP A 8 -30.48 58.91 14.66
CA ASP A 8 -29.03 58.71 14.73
C ASP A 8 -28.63 57.25 15.06
N ALA A 9 -28.23 56.59 13.98
CA ALA A 9 -27.13 55.65 13.82
C ALA A 9 -26.83 54.60 14.91
N ALA A 10 -27.08 53.34 14.53
CA ALA A 10 -26.47 52.14 15.08
C ALA A 10 -24.92 52.24 15.13
N SER A 11 -24.37 52.34 16.34
CA SER A 11 -22.92 52.28 16.59
C SER A 11 -22.43 50.83 16.57
N ARG A 12 -21.92 50.40 15.41
CA ARG A 12 -21.25 49.10 15.19
C ARG A 12 -19.83 49.12 15.76
N ARG A 13 -19.57 48.38 16.84
CA ARG A 13 -18.21 47.88 17.17
C ARG A 13 -18.30 46.42 17.63
N PRO A 14 -17.94 45.46 16.76
CA PRO A 14 -16.70 44.70 17.03
C PRO A 14 -16.04 44.13 15.75
N ALA A 15 -15.64 44.96 14.78
CA ALA A 15 -15.14 44.47 13.49
C ALA A 15 -13.77 43.74 13.55
N ARG A 16 -12.94 43.98 14.58
CA ARG A 16 -11.56 43.45 14.63
C ARG A 16 -11.42 42.06 15.26
N ARG A 17 -12.35 41.64 16.12
CA ARG A 17 -12.29 40.34 16.84
C ARG A 17 -12.90 39.21 16.02
N SER A 18 -13.99 39.50 15.30
CA SER A 18 -14.62 38.60 14.33
C SER A 18 -13.70 38.29 13.14
N LEU A 19 -12.96 39.29 12.65
CA LEU A 19 -12.04 39.10 11.53
C LEU A 19 -10.87 38.16 11.87
N LYS A 20 -10.36 38.19 13.11
CA LYS A 20 -9.32 37.27 13.58
C LYS A 20 -9.83 35.83 13.71
N LEU A 21 -11.07 35.64 14.17
CA LEU A 21 -11.70 34.32 14.26
C LEU A 21 -11.97 33.70 12.89
N VAL A 22 -12.43 34.50 11.91
CA VAL A 22 -12.63 34.04 10.53
C VAL A 22 -11.30 33.69 9.86
N ALA A 23 -10.24 34.49 10.07
CA ALA A 23 -8.91 34.18 9.53
C ALA A 23 -8.32 32.91 10.15
N ALA A 24 -8.48 32.69 11.46
CA ALA A 24 -8.05 31.47 12.12
C ALA A 24 -8.81 30.24 11.63
N ALA A 25 -10.14 30.34 11.46
CA ALA A 25 -10.96 29.26 10.92
C ALA A 25 -10.60 28.93 9.45
N ALA A 26 -10.36 29.95 8.62
CA ALA A 26 -9.93 29.76 7.24
C ALA A 26 -8.55 29.08 7.15
N MET A 27 -7.62 29.45 8.04
CA MET A 27 -6.29 28.83 8.09
C MET A 27 -6.35 27.36 8.53
N VAL A 28 -7.22 27.03 9.50
CA VAL A 28 -7.46 25.64 9.93
C VAL A 28 -8.10 24.82 8.81
N CYS A 29 -9.09 25.36 8.11
CA CYS A 29 -9.70 24.68 6.96
C CYS A 29 -8.72 24.46 5.81
N ALA A 30 -7.81 25.41 5.55
CA ALA A 30 -6.78 25.28 4.52
C ALA A 30 -5.77 24.17 4.84
N VAL A 31 -5.41 23.98 6.13
CA VAL A 31 -4.52 22.89 6.55
C VAL A 31 -5.21 21.51 6.42
N LEU A 32 -6.51 21.43 6.69
CA LEU A 32 -7.29 20.19 6.57
C LEU A 32 -7.55 19.78 5.10
N ALA A 33 -7.64 20.74 4.18
CA ALA A 33 -7.86 20.45 2.75
C ALA A 33 -6.65 19.82 2.04
N GLY A 34 -5.46 19.81 2.67
CA GLY A 34 -4.23 19.32 2.05
C GLY A 34 -3.92 17.82 2.24
N CYS A 35 -4.75 17.05 2.95
CA CYS A 35 -4.42 15.67 3.35
C CYS A 35 -5.09 14.58 2.49
N THR A 36 -5.23 14.80 1.19
CA THR A 36 -5.84 13.81 0.26
C THR A 36 -4.77 13.04 -0.50
N GLY A 37 -3.96 12.25 0.22
CA GLY A 37 -3.06 11.28 -0.42
C GLY A 37 -3.85 10.02 -0.78
N GLU A 38 -3.86 9.64 -2.06
CA GLU A 38 -4.54 8.43 -2.51
C GLU A 38 -3.58 7.23 -2.46
N GLN A 39 -4.07 6.13 -1.92
CA GLN A 39 -3.35 4.88 -1.78
C GLN A 39 -3.96 3.88 -2.77
N PHE A 40 -3.13 3.32 -3.64
CA PHE A 40 -3.52 2.35 -4.65
C PHE A 40 -2.88 1.00 -4.34
N GLN A 41 -3.70 -0.04 -4.16
CA GLN A 41 -3.25 -1.41 -4.07
C GLN A 41 -3.62 -2.15 -5.37
N LYS A 42 -2.65 -2.82 -5.97
CA LYS A 42 -2.81 -3.64 -7.18
C LYS A 42 -2.34 -5.07 -6.90
N GLY A 43 -2.95 -6.02 -7.61
CA GLY A 43 -2.60 -7.42 -7.54
C GLY A 43 -3.25 -8.14 -6.36
N TYR A 44 -2.59 -9.20 -5.89
CA TYR A 44 -3.09 -10.03 -4.82
C TYR A 44 -3.08 -9.28 -3.47
N ILE A 45 -4.13 -9.44 -2.67
CA ILE A 45 -4.21 -8.88 -1.33
C ILE A 45 -4.08 -10.04 -0.35
N LEU A 46 -2.97 -10.08 0.39
CA LEU A 46 -2.73 -11.11 1.40
C LEU A 46 -3.71 -10.92 2.57
N PRO A 47 -4.58 -11.91 2.86
CA PRO A 47 -5.41 -11.85 4.05
C PRO A 47 -4.53 -11.92 5.31
N PRO A 48 -4.88 -11.17 6.38
CA PRO A 48 -4.11 -11.23 7.62
C PRO A 48 -4.10 -12.66 8.16
N GLY A 49 -2.91 -13.15 8.51
CA GLY A 49 -2.70 -14.50 9.05
C GLY A 49 -2.90 -15.66 8.06
N ALA A 50 -3.05 -15.41 6.75
CA ALA A 50 -3.18 -16.49 5.77
C ALA A 50 -1.94 -17.40 5.70
N LEU A 51 -0.74 -16.81 5.81
CA LEU A 51 0.52 -17.59 5.80
C LEU A 51 0.70 -18.43 7.05
N GLU A 52 0.16 -17.99 8.20
CA GLU A 52 0.22 -18.72 9.47
C GLU A 52 -0.70 -19.95 9.47
N GLN A 53 -1.76 -19.92 8.66
CA GLN A 53 -2.70 -21.03 8.46
C GLN A 53 -2.16 -22.12 7.51
N ILE A 54 -1.01 -21.88 6.87
CA ILE A 54 -0.38 -22.81 5.93
C ILE A 54 0.90 -23.35 6.59
N PRO A 55 0.81 -24.44 7.37
CA PRO A 55 1.99 -25.10 7.92
C PRO A 55 2.79 -25.78 6.81
N ILE A 56 4.07 -26.02 7.08
CA ILE A 56 4.91 -26.88 6.25
C ILE A 56 4.27 -28.28 6.18
N GLY A 57 4.20 -28.85 4.98
CA GLY A 57 3.54 -30.12 4.70
C GLY A 57 2.07 -30.02 4.26
N ALA A 58 1.46 -28.83 4.34
CA ALA A 58 0.11 -28.57 3.84
C ALA A 58 -0.02 -28.93 2.34
N SER A 59 -1.19 -29.38 1.91
CA SER A 59 -1.43 -29.69 0.49
C SER A 59 -1.59 -28.42 -0.35
N GLN A 60 -1.27 -28.51 -1.64
CA GLN A 60 -1.54 -27.46 -2.60
C GLN A 60 -3.02 -27.03 -2.62
N ASP A 61 -3.95 -27.97 -2.50
CA ASP A 61 -5.39 -27.65 -2.44
C ASP A 61 -5.74 -26.82 -1.21
N GLN A 62 -5.13 -27.10 -0.05
CA GLN A 62 -5.31 -26.28 1.14
C GLN A 62 -4.79 -24.86 0.94
N VAL A 63 -3.64 -24.70 0.26
CA VAL A 63 -3.12 -23.38 -0.10
C VAL A 63 -4.13 -22.64 -0.99
N LEU A 64 -4.71 -23.30 -1.99
CA LEU A 64 -5.71 -22.70 -2.86
C LEU A 64 -7.00 -22.32 -2.11
N ILE A 65 -7.40 -23.08 -1.10
CA ILE A 65 -8.55 -22.75 -0.24
C ILE A 65 -8.26 -21.50 0.61
N VAL A 66 -7.07 -21.40 1.20
CA VAL A 66 -6.70 -20.30 2.11
C VAL A 66 -6.32 -19.03 1.36
N MET A 67 -5.51 -19.17 0.30
CA MET A 67 -4.92 -18.06 -0.44
C MET A 67 -5.62 -17.77 -1.77
N GLY A 68 -6.40 -18.71 -2.32
CA GLY A 68 -7.00 -18.56 -3.65
C GLY A 68 -6.04 -18.86 -4.79
N THR A 69 -6.40 -18.42 -6.00
CA THR A 69 -5.60 -18.66 -7.20
C THR A 69 -4.32 -17.80 -7.19
N PRO A 70 -3.14 -18.38 -7.47
CA PRO A 70 -1.90 -17.61 -7.55
C PRO A 70 -1.89 -16.66 -8.74
N SER A 71 -1.06 -15.63 -8.67
CA SER A 71 -0.85 -14.70 -9.79
C SER A 71 -0.06 -15.36 -10.92
N THR A 72 0.89 -16.22 -10.59
CA THR A 72 1.70 -16.97 -11.56
C THR A 72 2.21 -18.26 -10.91
N VAL A 73 2.42 -19.28 -11.72
CA VAL A 73 3.03 -20.55 -11.30
C VAL A 73 4.38 -20.71 -12.02
N ALA A 74 5.38 -21.24 -11.33
CA ALA A 74 6.64 -21.64 -11.96
C ALA A 74 7.07 -23.03 -11.49
N THR A 75 7.86 -23.71 -12.32
CA THR A 75 8.36 -25.04 -12.02
C THR A 75 9.86 -25.00 -11.74
N LEU A 76 10.22 -24.93 -10.46
CA LEU A 76 11.61 -24.84 -9.97
C LEU A 76 11.90 -26.06 -9.08
N ASN A 77 12.42 -27.15 -9.65
CA ASN A 77 12.64 -28.42 -8.94
C ASN A 77 11.40 -28.93 -8.17
N GLY A 78 10.21 -28.62 -8.68
CA GLY A 78 8.92 -28.71 -8.01
C GLY A 78 7.97 -27.68 -8.61
N GLU A 79 6.87 -27.38 -7.93
CA GLU A 79 5.95 -26.30 -8.31
C GLU A 79 6.07 -25.14 -7.31
N VAL A 80 5.93 -23.91 -7.78
CA VAL A 80 6.01 -22.70 -6.95
C VAL A 80 4.86 -21.77 -7.31
N PHE A 81 4.09 -21.38 -6.30
CA PHE A 81 3.02 -20.40 -6.44
C PHE A 81 3.52 -19.02 -6.07
N TYR A 82 3.35 -18.06 -6.98
CA TYR A 82 3.68 -16.67 -6.77
C TYR A 82 2.42 -15.82 -6.61
N TYR A 83 2.34 -15.11 -5.49
CA TYR A 83 1.33 -14.08 -5.26
C TYR A 83 2.02 -12.73 -5.23
N ILE A 84 1.64 -11.86 -6.16
CA ILE A 84 2.32 -10.58 -6.38
C ILE A 84 1.37 -9.46 -5.99
N SER A 85 1.86 -8.57 -5.13
CA SER A 85 1.11 -7.42 -4.64
C SER A 85 1.95 -6.16 -4.75
N GLN A 86 1.29 -5.06 -5.09
CA GLN A 86 1.93 -3.76 -5.24
C GLN A 86 1.08 -2.69 -4.55
N ARG A 87 1.71 -1.92 -3.67
CA ARG A 87 1.16 -0.69 -3.11
C ARG A 87 1.86 0.50 -3.75
N SER A 88 1.07 1.50 -4.08
CA SER A 88 1.60 2.76 -4.56
C SER A 88 0.80 3.91 -3.99
N GLU A 89 1.43 5.06 -3.94
CA GLU A 89 0.89 6.24 -3.28
C GLU A 89 1.00 7.44 -4.21
N ARG A 90 -0.06 8.24 -4.20
CA ARG A 90 -0.11 9.51 -4.92
C ARG A 90 -0.40 10.61 -3.91
N LYS A 91 0.62 11.41 -3.60
CA LYS A 91 0.52 12.50 -2.60
C LYS A 91 -0.35 13.66 -3.06
N VAL A 92 -0.37 13.95 -4.36
CA VAL A 92 -1.22 14.97 -4.98
C VAL A 92 -1.73 14.45 -6.33
N ALA A 93 -2.97 14.80 -6.69
CA ALA A 93 -3.64 14.25 -7.88
C ALA A 93 -2.87 14.46 -9.21
N PHE A 94 -2.05 15.52 -9.29
CA PHE A 94 -1.27 15.87 -10.49
C PHE A 94 0.15 15.28 -10.52
N MET A 95 0.61 14.58 -9.47
CA MET A 95 1.91 13.90 -9.46
C MET A 95 1.78 12.45 -9.94
N PRO A 96 2.85 11.87 -10.52
CA PRO A 96 2.88 10.45 -10.82
C PRO A 96 2.76 9.61 -9.54
N GLN A 97 2.08 8.47 -9.66
CA GLN A 97 1.97 7.48 -8.60
C GLN A 97 3.33 6.85 -8.33
N GLN A 98 3.76 6.83 -7.07
CA GLN A 98 5.03 6.25 -6.66
C GLN A 98 4.80 4.89 -6.00
N VAL A 99 5.54 3.87 -6.43
CA VAL A 99 5.45 2.53 -5.84
C VAL A 99 6.13 2.55 -4.48
N THR A 100 5.37 2.32 -3.40
CA THR A 100 5.90 2.38 -2.03
C THR A 100 6.23 1.02 -1.46
N ASP A 101 5.48 -0.02 -1.84
CA ASP A 101 5.73 -1.39 -1.39
C ASP A 101 5.42 -2.37 -2.52
N GLN A 102 6.29 -3.35 -2.71
CA GLN A 102 6.06 -4.46 -3.62
C GLN A 102 6.42 -5.75 -2.88
N ARG A 103 5.44 -6.66 -2.78
CA ARG A 103 5.63 -7.96 -2.14
C ARG A 103 5.36 -9.08 -3.11
N VAL A 104 6.21 -10.10 -3.06
CA VAL A 104 6.08 -11.35 -3.80
C VAL A 104 6.14 -12.48 -2.79
N ILE A 105 5.00 -13.13 -2.58
CA ILE A 105 4.93 -14.32 -1.74
C ILE A 105 5.16 -15.52 -2.63
N ALA A 106 6.12 -16.36 -2.27
CA ALA A 106 6.42 -17.59 -2.96
C ALA A 106 6.16 -18.78 -2.03
N ILE A 107 5.35 -19.72 -2.50
CA ILE A 107 5.07 -20.97 -1.79
C ILE A 107 5.66 -22.09 -2.64
N TYR A 108 6.63 -22.80 -2.08
CA TYR A 108 7.35 -23.87 -2.74
C TYR A 108 6.73 -25.21 -2.39
N PHE A 109 6.49 -26.04 -3.41
CA PHE A 109 5.95 -27.36 -3.27
C PHE A 109 6.97 -28.43 -3.67
N ASP A 110 6.91 -29.58 -3.02
CA ASP A 110 7.59 -30.79 -3.48
C ASP A 110 6.83 -31.47 -4.64
N LYS A 111 7.35 -32.62 -5.08
CA LYS A 111 6.73 -33.43 -6.13
C LYS A 111 5.41 -34.08 -5.72
N ASP A 112 5.16 -34.21 -4.42
CA ASP A 112 3.91 -34.74 -3.86
C ASP A 112 2.87 -33.63 -3.64
N ARG A 113 3.13 -32.41 -4.13
CA ARG A 113 2.29 -31.21 -4.03
C ARG A 113 2.04 -30.78 -2.59
N ARG A 114 3.08 -30.90 -1.74
CA ARG A 114 3.07 -30.43 -0.36
C ARG A 114 4.01 -29.26 -0.17
N VAL A 115 3.62 -28.34 0.70
CA VAL A 115 4.40 -27.14 1.01
C VAL A 115 5.70 -27.53 1.70
N ILE A 116 6.83 -27.16 1.11
CA ILE A 116 8.16 -27.36 1.71
C ILE A 116 8.74 -26.07 2.28
N ARG A 117 8.34 -24.92 1.75
CA ARG A 117 8.86 -23.61 2.16
C ARG A 117 7.89 -22.49 1.79
N LEU A 118 7.80 -21.49 2.66
CA LEU A 118 7.15 -20.22 2.37
C LEU A 118 8.21 -19.12 2.38
N ALA A 119 8.07 -18.15 1.47
CA ALA A 119 8.91 -16.97 1.41
C ALA A 119 8.05 -15.73 1.17
N ASN A 120 8.43 -14.61 1.80
CA ASN A 120 7.81 -13.31 1.56
C ASN A 120 8.90 -12.35 1.10
N TYR A 121 9.07 -12.23 -0.21
CA TYR A 121 10.04 -11.34 -0.80
C TYR A 121 9.49 -9.92 -0.86
N GLY A 122 10.31 -8.96 -0.49
CA GLY A 122 10.09 -7.55 -0.81
C GLY A 122 11.41 -6.83 -1.02
N LEU A 123 11.34 -5.53 -1.25
CA LEU A 123 12.53 -4.71 -1.42
C LEU A 123 12.89 -4.07 -0.07
N LYS A 124 14.13 -4.31 0.36
CA LYS A 124 14.74 -3.63 1.50
C LYS A 124 16.07 -3.03 1.03
N ASP A 125 16.20 -1.71 1.16
CA ASP A 125 17.39 -0.97 0.70
C ASP A 125 17.74 -1.23 -0.78
N GLY A 126 16.72 -1.43 -1.62
CA GLY A 126 16.86 -1.76 -3.05
C GLY A 126 17.28 -3.21 -3.35
N LYS A 127 17.38 -4.08 -2.34
CA LYS A 127 17.72 -5.50 -2.48
C LYS A 127 16.52 -6.38 -2.14
N ILE A 128 16.42 -7.53 -2.81
CA ILE A 128 15.37 -8.52 -2.55
C ILE A 128 15.65 -9.20 -1.20
N PHE A 129 14.74 -9.01 -0.26
CA PHE A 129 14.83 -9.51 1.11
C PHE A 129 13.63 -10.39 1.42
N ASP A 130 13.86 -11.56 2.00
CA ASP A 130 12.81 -12.44 2.49
C ASP A 130 12.48 -12.10 3.94
N PHE A 131 11.26 -11.63 4.17
CA PHE A 131 10.77 -11.24 5.49
C PHE A 131 10.43 -12.42 6.40
N ILE A 132 10.22 -13.63 5.84
CA ILE A 132 9.95 -14.85 6.64
C ILE A 132 11.26 -15.40 7.18
N SER A 133 12.21 -15.76 6.29
CA SER A 133 13.50 -16.28 6.71
C SER A 133 14.43 -15.21 7.29
N ARG A 134 14.11 -13.92 7.11
CA ARG A 134 14.94 -12.76 7.46
C ARG A 134 16.32 -12.80 6.80
N THR A 135 16.39 -13.33 5.60
CA THR A 135 17.62 -13.42 4.81
C THR A 135 17.49 -12.63 3.52
N THR A 136 18.61 -12.06 3.07
CA THR A 136 18.69 -11.52 1.72
C THR A 136 18.78 -12.72 0.78
N ALA A 137 17.97 -12.72 -0.27
CA ALA A 137 17.98 -13.82 -1.21
C ALA A 137 19.34 -13.84 -1.95
N SER A 138 20.19 -14.81 -1.59
CA SER A 138 21.49 -15.01 -2.22
C SER A 138 21.30 -15.67 -3.58
N GLY A 139 22.07 -15.25 -4.59
CA GLY A 139 21.86 -15.57 -6.00
C GLY A 139 21.61 -17.05 -6.34
N GLY A 140 21.02 -17.30 -7.51
CA GLY A 140 20.68 -18.64 -7.99
C GLY A 140 19.50 -18.61 -8.95
N GLN A 141 18.90 -19.78 -9.22
CA GLN A 141 17.73 -19.90 -10.09
C GLN A 141 16.55 -19.05 -9.60
N GLU A 142 16.31 -19.00 -8.28
CA GLU A 142 15.24 -18.18 -7.69
C GLU A 142 15.37 -16.69 -8.07
N MET A 143 16.59 -16.18 -8.16
CA MET A 143 16.84 -14.78 -8.46
C MET A 143 16.57 -14.42 -9.92
N SER A 144 16.75 -15.39 -10.82
CA SER A 144 16.38 -15.27 -12.23
C SER A 144 14.86 -15.11 -12.43
N TYR A 145 14.03 -15.63 -11.52
CA TYR A 145 12.58 -15.46 -11.57
C TYR A 145 12.09 -14.25 -10.79
N LEU A 146 12.68 -13.97 -9.62
CA LEU A 146 12.27 -12.82 -8.80
C LEU A 146 12.70 -11.48 -9.42
N ALA A 147 13.90 -11.39 -9.99
CA ALA A 147 14.40 -10.12 -10.53
C ALA A 147 13.50 -9.53 -11.65
N PRO A 148 13.01 -10.31 -12.62
CA PRO A 148 12.01 -9.83 -13.58
C PRO A 148 10.72 -9.35 -12.92
N LEU A 149 10.20 -10.05 -11.90
CA LEU A 149 8.94 -9.67 -11.24
C LEU A 149 9.05 -8.30 -10.54
N PHE A 150 10.18 -8.02 -9.90
CA PHE A 150 10.43 -6.70 -9.30
C PHE A 150 10.77 -5.62 -10.36
N ARG A 151 11.44 -6.00 -11.46
CA ARG A 151 11.80 -5.06 -12.53
C ARG A 151 10.61 -4.63 -13.40
N LEU A 152 9.68 -5.54 -13.67
CA LEU A 152 8.51 -5.29 -14.51
C LEU A 152 7.47 -4.41 -13.80
N ILE A 153 7.46 -4.40 -12.46
CA ILE A 153 6.40 -3.78 -11.65
C ILE A 153 6.90 -2.54 -10.91
N GLY A 154 8.18 -2.49 -10.52
CA GLY A 154 8.84 -1.34 -9.90
C GLY A 154 9.40 -0.30 -10.89
N GLY A 155 9.08 -0.44 -12.19
CA GLY A 155 9.68 0.35 -13.26
C GLY A 155 8.85 1.53 -13.73
N SER A 156 8.89 2.64 -13.01
CA SER A 156 8.98 3.95 -13.68
C SER A 156 9.82 4.87 -12.82
N ARG A 157 10.97 5.24 -13.38
CA ARG A 157 11.80 6.36 -12.94
C ARG A 157 10.95 7.61 -12.69
#